data_AF-A0A1E1KDI2-F1
#
_entry.id   AF-A0A1E1KDI2-F1
#
_cell.length_a   1.000
_cell.length_b   1.000
_cell.length_c   1.000
_cell.angle_alpha   90.00
_cell.angle_beta   90.00
_cell.angle_gamma   90.00
#
_symmetry.space_group_name_H-M   'P 1'
#
loop_
_entity.id
_entity.type
_entity.pdbx_description
1 polymer ?
#
loop_
_entity_poly.entity_id
_entity_poly.type
_entity_poly.pdbx_seq_one_letter_code
_entity_poly.pdbx_strand_id
1 'polypeptide(L)'
;MSNQIAREEGMGPLERGRLRYKQKDYSGALKAFNEAVMSSTDQMLLTALDSRAAAYEKLEQFMPALRDGKAMIEMKPKSSKGYLRTGKILQLQGKEALALQIYARGLAKVPSGADKERQLLVTLHEKLRQVLKPGKSMNFVELLPFELALMVCHNLDMRDRVICLAVSKAWKGVLESSTKLWTTLDTTYARKPVSLKSLQTHFRRSHYTLDRAIITLKANIDAGKMNFVTRTCKNLRELHIAGNGIIGSALHSNLPGATALQAVSTSGCTEVPLHTVQMVIGACHKTLLDVKFLCVQGSKSVVIPGRWPMASSLKTIHLRGCSESILDFDGLRDSTMNATTVILTNWQIRTHLIDATPWKALEHLDLTDTQLNRLPDFPSTLKHLVLSENRVLNLGPNEERPHPLPLLEIFACASTALDAEALKAITAASIKAGNLKRLTIGDRMVNPNTSCITNEFPACDTLEELSVANMILADRQAMEIVALYPNLKRLDMSGTGITGVAVKRFIESGVKWLRINGCDSISADAIEWARGKEGVEIIHNLMSRGVKSRASARFADSVFGSSFDL
;
A
#
# COMPACT_ATOMS: atom_id res chain seq x y z
N MET A 1 -45.14 -58.00 30.25
CA MET A 1 -45.10 -56.84 31.18
C MET A 1 -45.23 -57.27 32.65
N SER A 2 -46.06 -58.26 33.01
CA SER A 2 -46.25 -58.73 34.40
C SER A 2 -44.97 -59.23 35.11
N ASN A 3 -44.13 -60.04 34.45
CA ASN A 3 -42.88 -60.56 35.03
C ASN A 3 -41.75 -59.52 35.19
N GLN A 4 -41.86 -58.36 34.53
CA GLN A 4 -40.85 -57.31 34.58
C GLN A 4 -41.14 -56.33 35.73
N ILE A 5 -42.42 -56.06 35.99
CA ILE A 5 -42.89 -55.24 37.12
C ILE A 5 -42.54 -55.92 38.45
N ALA A 6 -42.76 -57.23 38.56
CA ALA A 6 -42.41 -58.02 39.77
C ALA A 6 -40.89 -58.09 40.03
N ARG A 7 -40.05 -57.91 39.00
CA ARG A 7 -38.58 -57.86 39.14
C ARG A 7 -38.04 -56.46 39.46
N GLU A 8 -38.83 -55.42 39.22
CA GLU A 8 -38.47 -54.02 39.51
C GLU A 8 -39.07 -53.54 40.85
N GLU A 9 -39.90 -54.35 41.48
CA GLU A 9 -40.54 -54.10 42.77
C GLU A 9 -39.47 -53.99 43.87
N GLY A 10 -39.39 -52.83 44.53
CA GLY A 10 -38.38 -52.52 45.55
C GLY A 10 -37.03 -51.98 45.03
N MET A 11 -36.80 -51.92 43.71
CA MET A 11 -35.55 -51.37 43.15
C MET A 11 -35.56 -49.83 43.07
N GLY A 12 -34.44 -49.21 43.45
CA GLY A 12 -34.23 -47.77 43.26
C GLY A 12 -34.18 -47.37 41.76
N PRO A 13 -34.45 -46.10 41.41
CA PRO A 13 -34.49 -45.63 40.02
C PRO A 13 -33.22 -45.94 39.21
N LEU A 14 -32.04 -45.82 39.82
CA LEU A 14 -30.75 -46.11 39.19
C LEU A 14 -30.58 -47.60 38.86
N GLU A 15 -31.04 -48.49 39.72
CA GLU A 15 -30.90 -49.93 39.57
C GLU A 15 -31.86 -50.47 38.51
N ARG A 16 -33.11 -49.99 38.50
CA ARG A 16 -34.07 -50.22 37.41
C ARG A 16 -33.52 -49.77 36.07
N GLY A 17 -32.93 -48.57 36.01
CA GLY A 17 -32.31 -48.05 34.79
C GLY A 17 -31.16 -48.94 34.29
N ARG A 18 -30.30 -49.43 35.19
CA ARG A 18 -29.21 -50.37 34.83
C ARG A 18 -29.73 -51.70 34.33
N LEU A 19 -30.78 -52.25 34.96
CA LEU A 19 -31.41 -53.49 34.53
C LEU A 19 -31.97 -53.36 33.12
N ARG A 20 -32.74 -52.30 32.84
CA ARG A 20 -33.30 -52.04 31.51
C ARG A 20 -32.22 -51.77 30.47
N TYR A 21 -31.16 -51.05 30.85
CA TYR A 21 -30.00 -50.82 29.98
C TYR A 21 -29.32 -52.15 29.59
N LYS A 22 -29.20 -53.09 30.54
CA LYS A 22 -28.67 -54.44 30.28
C LYS A 22 -29.58 -55.26 29.36
N GLN A 23 -30.89 -55.05 29.44
CA GLN A 23 -31.89 -55.64 28.55
C GLN A 23 -31.95 -54.97 27.17
N LYS A 24 -31.10 -53.96 26.90
CA LYS A 24 -31.10 -53.13 25.68
C LYS A 24 -32.37 -52.29 25.49
N ASP A 25 -33.24 -52.20 26.49
CA ASP A 25 -34.32 -51.22 26.52
C ASP A 25 -33.76 -49.86 26.95
N TYR A 26 -33.09 -49.19 26.02
CA TYR A 26 -32.44 -47.90 26.27
C TYR A 26 -33.46 -46.78 26.53
N SER A 27 -34.65 -46.84 25.92
CA SER A 27 -35.75 -45.91 26.17
C SER A 27 -36.31 -46.02 27.59
N GLY A 28 -36.57 -47.25 28.05
CA GLY A 28 -37.04 -47.51 29.40
C GLY A 28 -35.97 -47.25 30.45
N ALA A 29 -34.69 -47.52 30.12
CA ALA A 29 -33.55 -47.14 30.95
C ALA A 29 -33.43 -45.63 31.11
N LEU A 30 -33.63 -44.87 30.03
CA LEU A 30 -33.56 -43.41 30.06
C LEU A 30 -34.61 -42.80 30.98
N LYS A 31 -35.85 -43.32 30.97
CA LYS A 31 -36.91 -42.89 31.90
C LYS A 31 -36.49 -43.10 33.36
N ALA A 32 -36.00 -44.29 33.68
CA ALA A 32 -35.55 -44.63 35.03
C ALA A 32 -34.30 -43.83 35.46
N PHE A 33 -33.37 -43.53 34.53
CA PHE A 33 -32.22 -42.67 34.81
C PHE A 33 -32.60 -41.19 34.97
N ASN A 34 -33.63 -40.70 34.28
CA ASN A 34 -34.16 -39.36 34.52
C ASN A 34 -34.72 -39.24 35.94
N GLU A 35 -35.53 -40.21 36.37
CA GLU A 35 -35.99 -40.29 37.76
C GLU A 35 -34.81 -40.34 38.74
N ALA A 36 -33.78 -41.15 38.43
CA ALA A 36 -32.57 -41.24 39.26
C ALA A 36 -31.83 -39.91 39.39
N VAL A 37 -31.71 -39.14 38.30
CA VAL A 37 -31.08 -37.81 38.34
C VAL A 37 -31.90 -36.83 39.19
N MET A 38 -33.23 -36.86 39.10
CA MET A 38 -34.11 -35.97 39.87
C MET A 38 -34.14 -36.28 41.37
N SER A 39 -33.94 -37.55 41.76
CA SER A 39 -34.04 -37.98 43.16
C SER A 39 -32.69 -38.22 43.85
N SER A 40 -31.56 -37.87 43.21
CA SER A 40 -30.23 -38.26 43.68
C SER A 40 -29.53 -37.15 44.49
N THR A 41 -28.71 -37.58 45.46
CA THR A 41 -27.72 -36.74 46.16
C THR A 41 -26.44 -36.61 45.34
N ASP A 42 -25.57 -35.63 45.62
CA ASP A 42 -24.36 -35.31 44.84
C ASP A 42 -23.49 -36.53 44.44
N GLN A 43 -23.32 -37.49 45.35
CA GLN A 43 -22.52 -38.69 45.09
C GLN A 43 -23.22 -39.66 44.13
N MET A 44 -24.54 -39.82 44.25
CA MET A 44 -25.35 -40.68 43.37
C MET A 44 -25.62 -40.01 42.02
N LEU A 45 -25.74 -38.68 42.01
CA LEU A 45 -26.01 -37.87 40.83
C LEU A 45 -24.94 -38.05 39.75
N LEU A 46 -23.66 -38.12 40.12
CA LEU A 46 -22.58 -38.38 39.15
C LEU A 46 -22.75 -39.73 38.43
N THR A 47 -23.18 -40.77 39.16
CA THR A 47 -23.41 -42.10 38.58
C THR A 47 -24.70 -42.17 37.76
N ALA A 48 -25.72 -41.42 38.15
CA ALA A 48 -26.96 -41.28 37.41
C ALA A 48 -26.72 -40.54 36.09
N LEU A 49 -25.95 -39.43 36.10
CA LEU A 49 -25.55 -38.70 34.90
C LEU A 49 -24.70 -39.54 33.95
N ASP A 50 -23.73 -40.32 34.45
CA ASP A 50 -22.92 -41.20 33.59
C ASP A 50 -23.77 -42.30 32.93
N SER A 51 -24.69 -42.89 33.69
CA SER A 51 -25.59 -43.94 33.20
C SER A 51 -26.60 -43.38 32.19
N ARG A 52 -27.09 -42.15 32.43
CA ARG A 52 -27.98 -41.44 31.51
C ARG A 52 -27.27 -41.03 30.23
N ALA A 53 -26.04 -40.50 30.33
CA ALA A 53 -25.21 -40.17 29.18
C ALA A 53 -24.93 -41.42 28.33
N ALA A 54 -24.72 -42.59 28.95
CA ALA A 54 -24.56 -43.85 28.24
C ALA A 54 -25.86 -44.32 27.55
N ALA A 55 -27.03 -44.12 28.16
CA ALA A 55 -28.32 -44.38 27.51
C ALA A 55 -28.55 -43.45 26.31
N TYR A 56 -28.28 -42.14 26.47
CA TYR A 56 -28.33 -41.19 25.37
C TYR A 56 -27.32 -41.53 24.25
N GLU A 57 -26.11 -41.98 24.60
CA GLU A 57 -25.11 -42.46 23.63
C GLU A 57 -25.66 -43.60 22.78
N LYS A 58 -26.34 -44.59 23.39
CA LYS A 58 -26.92 -45.74 22.69
C LYS A 58 -28.16 -45.41 21.87
N LEU A 59 -28.85 -44.32 22.21
CA LEU A 59 -29.96 -43.77 21.43
C LEU A 59 -29.49 -42.75 20.39
N GLU A 60 -28.17 -42.58 20.20
CA GLU A 60 -27.55 -41.59 19.29
C GLU A 60 -27.96 -40.13 19.59
N GLN A 61 -28.46 -39.87 20.80
CA GLN A 61 -28.81 -38.54 21.28
C GLN A 61 -27.58 -37.84 21.87
N PHE A 62 -26.65 -37.46 21.00
CA PHE A 62 -25.34 -36.96 21.43
C PHE A 62 -25.39 -35.61 22.16
N MET A 63 -26.35 -34.73 21.86
CA MET A 63 -26.45 -33.42 22.51
C MET A 63 -26.85 -33.52 23.99
N PRO A 64 -27.91 -34.26 24.36
CA PRO A 64 -28.18 -34.58 25.77
C PRO A 64 -27.04 -35.31 26.47
N ALA A 65 -26.41 -36.31 25.82
CA ALA A 65 -25.25 -37.03 26.39
C ALA A 65 -24.08 -36.08 26.69
N LEU A 66 -23.83 -35.11 25.81
CA LEU A 66 -22.77 -34.12 26.00
C LEU A 66 -23.07 -33.15 27.16
N ARG A 67 -24.34 -32.79 27.36
CA ARG A 67 -24.75 -31.98 28.53
C ARG A 67 -24.48 -32.72 29.83
N ASP A 68 -24.85 -34.00 29.90
CA ASP A 68 -24.57 -34.84 31.07
C ASP A 68 -23.06 -35.00 31.31
N GLY A 69 -22.28 -35.24 30.25
CA GLY A 69 -20.82 -35.31 30.33
C GLY A 69 -20.17 -34.02 30.85
N LYS A 70 -20.66 -32.85 30.42
CA LYS A 70 -20.20 -31.54 30.93
C LYS A 70 -20.58 -31.31 32.39
N ALA A 71 -21.82 -31.64 32.76
CA ALA A 71 -22.27 -31.57 34.14
C ALA A 71 -21.40 -32.45 35.06
N MET A 72 -21.00 -33.65 34.61
CA MET A 72 -20.06 -34.50 35.34
C MET A 72 -18.68 -33.85 35.55
N ILE A 73 -18.17 -33.11 34.56
CA ILE A 73 -16.90 -32.36 34.66
C ILE A 73 -17.03 -31.21 35.67
N GLU A 74 -18.15 -30.50 35.66
CA GLU A 74 -18.43 -29.39 36.58
C GLU A 74 -18.56 -29.89 38.03
N MET A 75 -19.26 -31.00 38.24
CA MET A 75 -19.42 -31.62 39.56
C MET A 75 -18.11 -32.16 40.14
N LYS A 76 -17.33 -32.89 39.34
CA LYS A 76 -16.07 -33.51 39.79
C LYS A 76 -14.94 -33.24 38.79
N PRO A 77 -14.38 -32.01 38.80
CA PRO A 77 -13.35 -31.61 37.82
C PRO A 77 -12.03 -32.38 37.97
N LYS A 78 -11.81 -33.03 39.12
CA LYS A 78 -10.65 -33.89 39.40
C LYS A 78 -10.89 -35.37 39.10
N SER A 79 -12.03 -35.76 38.49
CA SER A 79 -12.31 -37.13 38.08
C SER A 79 -12.24 -37.31 36.57
N SER A 80 -11.66 -38.41 36.09
CA SER A 80 -11.52 -38.74 34.67
C SER A 80 -12.84 -39.04 33.96
N LYS A 81 -13.88 -39.48 34.69
CA LYS A 81 -15.14 -39.99 34.10
C LYS A 81 -15.85 -38.98 33.20
N GLY A 82 -15.99 -37.72 33.66
CA GLY A 82 -16.64 -36.67 32.88
C GLY A 82 -15.88 -36.34 31.59
N TYR A 83 -14.55 -36.27 31.64
CA TYR A 83 -13.71 -36.04 30.46
C TYR A 83 -13.75 -37.20 29.47
N LEU A 84 -13.73 -38.44 29.98
CA LEU A 84 -13.85 -39.65 29.15
C LEU A 84 -15.20 -39.69 28.42
N ARG A 85 -16.30 -39.46 29.15
CA ARG A 85 -17.65 -39.45 28.57
C ARG A 85 -17.79 -38.34 27.52
N THR A 86 -17.39 -37.11 27.86
CA THR A 86 -17.48 -35.95 26.96
C THR A 86 -16.63 -36.15 25.71
N GLY A 87 -15.37 -36.59 25.87
CA GLY A 87 -14.49 -36.82 24.73
C GLY A 87 -14.99 -37.94 23.82
N LYS A 88 -15.53 -39.04 24.39
CA LYS A 88 -16.13 -40.13 23.60
C LYS A 88 -17.32 -39.65 22.78
N ILE A 89 -18.24 -38.89 23.38
CA ILE A 89 -19.39 -38.33 22.67
C ILE A 89 -18.94 -37.37 21.54
N LEU A 90 -17.91 -36.56 21.77
CA LEU A 90 -17.35 -35.69 20.73
C LEU A 90 -16.72 -36.48 19.57
N GLN A 91 -16.04 -37.60 19.84
CA GLN A 91 -15.56 -38.51 18.81
C GLN A 91 -16.71 -39.11 18.00
N LEU A 92 -17.80 -39.54 18.66
CA LEU A 92 -19.00 -40.04 17.98
C LEU A 92 -19.69 -38.95 17.12
N GLN A 93 -19.53 -37.68 17.47
CA GLN A 93 -19.98 -36.55 16.65
C GLN A 93 -19.01 -36.17 15.50
N GLY A 94 -17.89 -36.89 15.31
CA GLY A 94 -16.85 -36.56 14.33
C GLY A 94 -16.00 -35.33 14.70
N LYS A 95 -16.12 -34.81 15.93
CA LYS A 95 -15.42 -33.61 16.41
C LYS A 95 -14.12 -33.97 17.11
N GLU A 96 -13.21 -34.62 16.39
CA GLU A 96 -11.96 -35.18 16.93
C GLU A 96 -11.04 -34.13 17.57
N ALA A 97 -10.90 -32.95 16.97
CA ALA A 97 -10.07 -31.88 17.53
C ALA A 97 -10.58 -31.39 18.90
N LEU A 98 -11.91 -31.29 19.06
CA LEU A 98 -12.52 -30.91 20.34
C LEU A 98 -12.40 -32.04 21.37
N ALA A 99 -12.54 -33.30 20.95
CA ALA A 99 -12.31 -34.45 21.83
C ALA A 99 -10.86 -34.47 22.37
N LEU A 100 -9.87 -34.18 21.53
CA LEU A 100 -8.47 -34.08 21.94
C LEU A 100 -8.26 -32.99 23.00
N GLN A 101 -8.88 -31.82 22.82
CA GLN A 101 -8.83 -30.73 23.81
C GLN A 101 -9.47 -31.11 25.14
N ILE A 102 -10.61 -31.82 25.12
CA ILE A 102 -11.28 -32.30 26.34
C ILE A 102 -10.41 -33.31 27.08
N TYR A 103 -9.77 -34.24 26.37
CA TYR A 103 -8.85 -35.18 27.01
C TYR A 103 -7.62 -34.49 27.60
N ALA A 104 -7.02 -33.54 26.87
CA ALA A 104 -5.91 -32.73 27.37
C ALA A 104 -6.30 -31.94 28.64
N ARG A 105 -7.50 -31.34 28.66
CA ARG A 105 -8.04 -30.65 29.83
C ARG A 105 -8.20 -31.59 31.02
N GLY A 106 -8.69 -32.81 30.79
CA GLY A 106 -8.80 -33.84 31.82
C GLY A 106 -7.43 -34.24 32.38
N LEU A 107 -6.42 -34.43 31.52
CA LEU A 107 -5.06 -34.76 31.96
C LEU A 107 -4.44 -33.67 32.83
N ALA A 108 -4.75 -32.40 32.56
CA ALA A 108 -4.29 -31.25 33.35
C ALA A 108 -5.01 -31.09 34.70
N LYS A 109 -6.28 -31.50 34.79
CA LYS A 109 -7.11 -31.28 35.99
C LYS A 109 -7.17 -32.48 36.94
N VAL A 110 -7.07 -33.70 36.43
CA VAL A 110 -7.04 -34.94 37.21
C VAL A 110 -5.58 -35.18 37.66
N PRO A 111 -5.28 -35.28 38.97
CA PRO A 111 -3.92 -35.62 39.43
C PRO A 111 -3.51 -37.05 39.06
N SER A 112 -2.20 -37.32 39.03
CA SER A 112 -1.69 -38.69 38.86
C SER A 112 -2.14 -39.57 40.04
N GLY A 113 -2.63 -40.79 39.76
CA GLY A 113 -3.15 -41.70 40.79
C GLY A 113 -4.53 -41.35 41.38
N ALA A 114 -5.19 -40.29 40.90
CA ALA A 114 -6.48 -39.84 41.45
C ALA A 114 -7.65 -40.81 41.22
N ASP A 115 -7.68 -41.47 40.05
CA ASP A 115 -8.64 -42.54 39.74
C ASP A 115 -8.06 -43.55 38.75
N LYS A 116 -8.65 -44.76 38.72
CA LYS A 116 -8.20 -45.86 37.85
C LYS A 116 -8.40 -45.55 36.37
N GLU A 117 -9.37 -44.71 36.06
CA GLU A 117 -9.76 -44.34 34.70
C GLU A 117 -8.81 -43.31 34.06
N ARG A 118 -7.90 -42.69 34.81
CA ARG A 118 -6.89 -41.76 34.27
C ARG A 118 -5.99 -42.41 33.22
N GLN A 119 -5.61 -43.68 33.40
CA GLN A 119 -4.76 -44.36 32.42
C GLN A 119 -5.46 -44.48 31.05
N LEU A 120 -6.77 -44.74 31.06
CA LEU A 120 -7.59 -44.78 29.84
C LEU A 120 -7.65 -43.39 29.18
N LEU A 121 -7.74 -42.32 29.98
CA LEU A 121 -7.71 -40.95 29.48
C LEU A 121 -6.39 -40.62 28.77
N VAL A 122 -5.25 -41.07 29.31
CA VAL A 122 -3.92 -40.93 28.67
C VAL A 122 -3.90 -41.68 27.34
N THR A 123 -4.30 -42.95 27.32
CA THR A 123 -4.27 -43.78 26.12
C THR A 123 -5.15 -43.21 25.00
N LEU A 124 -6.36 -42.74 25.32
CA LEU A 124 -7.25 -42.15 24.32
C LEU A 124 -6.73 -40.81 23.79
N HIS A 125 -6.14 -39.97 24.66
CA HIS A 125 -5.49 -38.73 24.25
C HIS A 125 -4.33 -38.99 23.28
N GLU A 126 -3.44 -39.93 23.61
CA GLU A 126 -2.28 -40.26 22.77
C GLU A 126 -2.71 -40.84 21.42
N LYS A 127 -3.65 -41.78 21.42
CA LYS A 127 -4.17 -42.38 20.18
C LYS A 127 -4.75 -41.31 19.27
N LEU A 128 -5.59 -40.42 19.80
CA LEU A 128 -6.21 -39.36 19.00
C LEU A 128 -5.19 -38.31 18.53
N ARG A 129 -4.19 -38.01 19.35
CA ARG A 129 -3.08 -37.11 18.98
C ARG A 129 -2.27 -37.65 17.80
N GLN A 130 -2.06 -38.97 17.72
CA GLN A 130 -1.33 -39.57 16.60
C GLN A 130 -2.13 -39.54 15.30
N VAL A 131 -3.43 -39.81 15.36
CA VAL A 131 -4.33 -39.73 14.19
C VAL A 131 -4.40 -38.31 13.62
N LEU A 132 -4.41 -37.29 14.50
CA LEU A 132 -4.51 -35.88 14.11
C LEU A 132 -3.17 -35.21 13.76
N LYS A 133 -2.05 -35.95 13.68
CA LYS A 133 -0.78 -35.35 13.23
C LYS A 133 -0.89 -34.95 11.74
N PRO A 134 -0.65 -33.68 11.38
CA PRO A 134 -0.60 -33.29 9.98
C PRO A 134 0.50 -34.08 9.27
N GLY A 135 0.22 -34.56 8.05
CA GLY A 135 1.18 -35.30 7.22
C GLY A 135 2.48 -34.52 6.96
N LYS A 136 3.53 -35.24 6.58
CA LYS A 136 4.86 -34.67 6.27
C LYS A 136 4.69 -33.55 5.22
N SER A 137 5.02 -32.31 5.59
CA SER A 137 4.95 -31.15 4.69
C SER A 137 5.70 -31.45 3.40
N MET A 138 5.01 -31.40 2.26
CA MET A 138 5.62 -31.56 0.93
C MET A 138 6.53 -30.36 0.65
N ASN A 139 7.83 -30.59 0.53
CA ASN A 139 8.79 -29.53 0.21
C ASN A 139 8.94 -29.42 -1.30
N PHE A 140 8.19 -28.52 -1.95
CA PHE A 140 8.20 -28.41 -3.42
C PHE A 140 9.59 -28.12 -3.99
N VAL A 141 10.50 -27.51 -3.21
CA VAL A 141 11.88 -27.22 -3.64
C VAL A 141 12.66 -28.51 -3.92
N GLU A 142 12.28 -29.62 -3.30
CA GLU A 142 12.85 -30.95 -3.58
C GLU A 142 12.23 -31.63 -4.80
N LEU A 143 11.07 -31.14 -5.28
CA LEU A 143 10.32 -31.70 -6.40
C LEU A 143 10.61 -30.96 -7.72
N LEU A 144 10.97 -29.68 -7.65
CA LEU A 144 11.24 -28.86 -8.83
C LEU A 144 12.70 -28.97 -9.30
N PRO A 145 12.94 -28.92 -10.62
CA PRO A 145 14.25 -28.58 -11.16
C PRO A 145 14.81 -27.30 -10.53
N PHE A 146 16.13 -27.26 -10.37
CA PHE A 146 16.81 -26.15 -9.69
C PHE A 146 16.49 -24.79 -10.33
N GLU A 147 16.40 -24.74 -11.66
CA GLU A 147 16.12 -23.54 -12.43
C GLU A 147 14.72 -23.00 -12.13
N LEU A 148 13.71 -23.88 -12.05
CA LEU A 148 12.35 -23.48 -11.74
C LEU A 148 12.22 -23.00 -10.28
N ALA A 149 12.89 -23.69 -9.35
CA ALA A 149 12.97 -23.23 -7.97
C ALA A 149 13.62 -21.83 -7.88
N LEU A 150 14.69 -21.60 -8.66
CA LEU A 150 15.37 -20.31 -8.71
C LEU A 150 14.50 -19.22 -9.35
N MET A 151 13.72 -19.53 -10.38
CA MET A 151 12.74 -18.61 -10.98
C MET A 151 11.67 -18.20 -9.96
N VAL A 152 11.16 -19.16 -9.17
CA VAL A 152 10.23 -18.86 -8.08
C VAL A 152 10.89 -17.90 -7.07
N CYS A 153 12.13 -18.16 -6.66
CA CYS A 153 12.85 -17.28 -5.74
C CYS A 153 13.09 -15.85 -6.30
N HIS A 154 13.27 -15.67 -7.61
CA HIS A 154 13.40 -14.34 -8.22
C HIS A 154 12.13 -13.52 -8.13
N ASN A 155 10.96 -14.16 -8.07
CA ASN A 155 9.67 -13.48 -7.90
C ASN A 155 9.38 -13.10 -6.44
N LEU A 156 10.13 -13.64 -5.47
CA LEU A 156 10.00 -13.26 -4.06
C LEU A 156 10.75 -11.95 -3.79
N ASP A 157 10.22 -11.09 -2.93
CA ASP A 157 10.95 -9.92 -2.46
C ASP A 157 12.05 -10.30 -1.46
N MET A 158 12.88 -9.33 -1.05
CA MET A 158 13.97 -9.58 -0.10
C MET A 158 13.46 -10.12 1.24
N ARG A 159 12.31 -9.64 1.72
CA ARG A 159 11.72 -10.07 3.00
C ARG A 159 11.32 -11.53 2.94
N ASP A 160 10.59 -11.92 1.91
CA ASP A 160 10.07 -13.26 1.73
C ASP A 160 11.23 -14.24 1.52
N ARG A 161 12.27 -13.85 0.77
CA ARG A 161 13.53 -14.62 0.68
C ARG A 161 14.15 -14.87 2.06
N VAL A 162 14.20 -13.85 2.93
CA VAL A 162 14.73 -14.00 4.30
C VAL A 162 13.88 -14.95 5.14
N ILE A 163 12.54 -14.91 5.01
CA ILE A 163 11.63 -15.84 5.69
C ILE A 163 11.86 -17.28 5.19
N CYS A 164 12.00 -17.45 3.88
CA CYS A 164 12.20 -18.74 3.24
C CYS A 164 13.52 -19.43 3.64
N LEU A 165 14.56 -18.67 4.03
CA LEU A 165 15.79 -19.25 4.60
C LEU A 165 15.55 -20.10 5.87
N ALA A 166 14.46 -19.85 6.60
CA ALA A 166 14.11 -20.56 7.83
C ALA A 166 13.14 -21.74 7.62
N VAL A 167 12.66 -21.95 6.39
CA VAL A 167 11.64 -22.99 6.09
C VAL A 167 12.25 -24.39 6.08
N SER A 168 13.31 -24.61 5.31
CA SER A 168 14.01 -25.90 5.22
C SER A 168 15.45 -25.74 4.73
N LYS A 169 16.24 -26.81 4.83
CA LYS A 169 17.60 -26.85 4.26
C LYS A 169 17.61 -26.72 2.73
N ALA A 170 16.61 -27.28 2.04
CA ALA A 170 16.50 -27.20 0.58
C ALA A 170 16.27 -25.75 0.11
N TRP A 171 15.30 -25.07 0.73
CA TRP A 171 15.03 -23.65 0.51
C TRP A 171 16.28 -22.79 0.74
N LYS A 172 16.98 -23.01 1.86
CA LYS A 172 18.21 -22.31 2.17
C LYS A 172 19.28 -22.54 1.10
N GLY A 173 19.45 -23.79 0.64
CA GLY A 173 20.42 -24.14 -0.41
C GLY A 173 20.17 -23.42 -1.73
N VAL A 174 18.92 -23.40 -2.21
CA VAL A 174 18.57 -22.68 -3.45
C VAL A 174 18.79 -21.17 -3.30
N LEU A 175 18.36 -20.58 -2.19
CA LEU A 175 18.52 -19.14 -1.95
C LEU A 175 19.97 -18.69 -1.81
N GLU A 176 20.84 -19.51 -1.20
CA GLU A 176 22.27 -19.20 -1.04
C GLU A 176 23.10 -19.52 -2.29
N SER A 177 22.54 -20.25 -3.27
CA SER A 177 23.23 -20.59 -4.52
C SER A 177 23.35 -19.42 -5.52
N SER A 178 22.51 -18.39 -5.40
CA SER A 178 22.46 -17.27 -6.36
C SER A 178 22.62 -15.93 -5.66
N THR A 179 23.71 -15.24 -5.99
CA THR A 179 24.04 -13.91 -5.48
C THR A 179 23.08 -12.83 -5.97
N LYS A 180 22.52 -13.04 -7.18
CA LYS A 180 21.56 -12.13 -7.85
C LYS A 180 20.29 -11.92 -7.02
N LEU A 181 19.92 -12.89 -6.19
CA LEU A 181 18.78 -12.77 -5.28
C LEU A 181 19.02 -11.80 -4.11
N TRP A 182 20.25 -11.34 -3.91
CA TRP A 182 20.65 -10.57 -2.73
C TRP A 182 21.29 -9.22 -3.09
N THR A 183 21.25 -8.78 -4.35
CA THR A 183 21.84 -7.50 -4.79
C THR A 183 21.06 -6.27 -4.32
N THR A 184 19.88 -6.46 -3.73
CA THR A 184 19.04 -5.40 -3.16
C THR A 184 18.97 -5.53 -1.64
N LEU A 185 19.44 -4.49 -0.94
CA LEU A 185 19.22 -4.33 0.49
C LEU A 185 17.93 -3.56 0.73
N ASP A 186 16.91 -4.20 1.29
CA ASP A 186 15.65 -3.54 1.66
C ASP A 186 15.41 -3.63 3.18
N THR A 187 15.25 -2.47 3.81
CA THR A 187 14.98 -2.35 5.25
C THR A 187 13.57 -1.83 5.55
N THR A 188 12.68 -1.77 4.57
CA THR A 188 11.30 -1.28 4.71
C THR A 188 10.51 -2.05 5.77
N TYR A 189 10.77 -3.35 5.87
CA TYR A 189 10.08 -4.23 6.81
C TYR A 189 10.82 -4.41 8.16
N ALA A 190 11.89 -3.65 8.39
CA ALA A 190 12.63 -3.72 9.65
C ALA A 190 11.76 -3.25 10.83
N ARG A 191 11.52 -4.16 11.78
CA ARG A 191 10.79 -3.85 13.04
C ARG A 191 11.70 -3.35 14.15
N LYS A 192 13.01 -3.52 14.00
CA LYS A 192 14.05 -3.17 14.95
C LYS A 192 15.22 -2.52 14.21
N PRO A 193 16.06 -1.73 14.90
CA PRO A 193 17.33 -1.26 14.36
C PRO A 193 18.14 -2.40 13.73
N VAL A 194 18.64 -2.17 12.52
CA VAL A 194 19.46 -3.14 11.80
C VAL A 194 20.86 -3.11 12.40
N SER A 195 21.33 -4.29 12.85
CA SER A 195 22.68 -4.45 13.38
C SER A 195 23.72 -4.61 12.27
N LEU A 196 24.96 -4.21 12.53
CA LEU A 196 26.07 -4.39 11.58
C LEU A 196 26.26 -5.86 11.18
N LYS A 197 26.06 -6.79 12.13
CA LYS A 197 26.12 -8.24 11.87
C LYS A 197 25.05 -8.70 10.86
N SER A 198 23.86 -8.10 10.90
CA SER A 198 22.78 -8.40 9.94
C SER A 198 23.14 -7.91 8.53
N LEU A 199 23.70 -6.69 8.43
CA LEU A 199 24.21 -6.14 7.17
C LEU A 199 25.33 -7.02 6.60
N GLN A 200 26.34 -7.37 7.42
CA GLN A 200 27.41 -8.27 7.00
C GLN A 200 26.90 -9.63 6.50
N THR A 201 25.89 -10.19 7.17
CA THR A 201 25.29 -11.47 6.77
C THR A 201 24.60 -11.34 5.41
N HIS A 202 23.85 -10.27 5.18
CA HIS A 202 23.23 -10.01 3.89
C HIS A 202 24.29 -9.79 2.79
N PHE A 203 25.32 -8.99 3.07
CA PHE A 203 26.35 -8.67 2.08
C PHE A 203 27.19 -9.89 1.70
N ARG A 204 27.42 -10.83 2.62
CA ARG A 204 28.06 -12.10 2.28
C ARG A 204 27.25 -12.91 1.26
N ARG A 205 25.92 -12.92 1.37
CA ARG A 205 25.04 -13.62 0.40
C ARG A 205 25.05 -12.95 -0.98
N SER A 206 25.18 -11.63 -1.01
CA SER A 206 25.33 -10.87 -2.25
C SER A 206 26.77 -10.84 -2.77
N HIS A 207 27.72 -11.52 -2.13
CA HIS A 207 29.16 -11.38 -2.44
C HIS A 207 29.62 -9.91 -2.48
N TYR A 208 29.03 -9.09 -1.62
CA TYR A 208 29.29 -7.65 -1.52
C TYR A 208 28.99 -6.86 -2.80
N THR A 209 28.21 -7.43 -3.73
CA THR A 209 27.72 -6.76 -4.94
C THR A 209 26.28 -6.32 -4.72
N LEU A 210 26.09 -5.21 -3.99
CA LEU A 210 24.80 -4.54 -3.96
C LEU A 210 24.70 -3.53 -5.10
N ASP A 211 23.57 -3.59 -5.81
CA ASP A 211 23.23 -2.63 -6.86
C ASP A 211 22.27 -1.56 -6.32
N ARG A 212 21.45 -1.93 -5.31
CA ARG A 212 20.39 -1.08 -4.77
C ARG A 212 20.24 -1.20 -3.26
N ALA A 213 20.01 -0.07 -2.60
CA ALA A 213 19.73 0.00 -1.17
C ALA A 213 18.50 0.87 -0.87
N ILE A 214 17.53 0.30 -0.14
CA ILE A 214 16.34 0.94 0.40
C ILE A 214 16.46 1.00 1.92
N ILE A 215 16.82 2.17 2.44
CA ILE A 215 17.15 2.38 3.84
C ILE A 215 16.05 3.20 4.52
N THR A 216 15.38 2.61 5.51
CA THR A 216 14.43 3.36 6.33
C THR A 216 15.11 4.02 7.52
N LEU A 217 14.63 5.19 7.93
CA LEU A 217 15.09 5.84 9.17
C LEU A 217 14.84 4.96 10.41
N LYS A 218 13.78 4.13 10.38
CA LYS A 218 13.48 3.12 11.41
C LYS A 218 14.56 2.05 11.55
N ALA A 219 15.28 1.74 10.46
CA ALA A 219 16.40 0.81 10.47
C ALA A 219 17.58 1.35 11.31
N ASN A 220 17.59 2.65 11.63
CA ASN A 220 18.62 3.32 12.44
C ASN A 220 20.04 3.00 11.94
N ILE A 221 20.23 3.23 10.64
CA ILE A 221 21.54 3.14 9.99
C ILE A 221 22.28 4.44 10.29
N ASP A 222 23.11 4.39 11.33
CA ASP A 222 24.02 5.49 11.68
C ASP A 222 25.10 5.73 10.61
N ALA A 223 25.88 6.79 10.78
CA ALA A 223 26.96 7.15 9.85
C ALA A 223 27.98 6.02 9.66
N GLY A 224 28.31 5.27 10.72
CA GLY A 224 29.26 4.15 10.64
C GLY A 224 28.73 3.00 9.77
N LYS A 225 27.46 2.63 9.94
CA LYS A 225 26.81 1.61 9.10
C LYS A 225 26.63 2.09 7.67
N MET A 226 26.33 3.36 7.44
CA MET A 226 26.25 3.92 6.09
C MET A 226 27.62 3.89 5.40
N ASN A 227 28.68 4.28 6.10
CA ASN A 227 30.06 4.19 5.61
C ASN A 227 30.44 2.74 5.24
N PHE A 228 30.01 1.78 6.06
CA PHE A 228 30.21 0.36 5.76
C PHE A 228 29.48 -0.04 4.46
N VAL A 229 28.23 0.37 4.27
CA VAL A 229 27.47 0.10 3.04
C VAL A 229 28.19 0.69 1.82
N THR A 230 28.52 1.98 1.85
CA THR A 230 29.09 2.70 0.71
C THR A 230 30.52 2.29 0.39
N ARG A 231 31.35 1.95 1.40
CA ARG A 231 32.72 1.48 1.17
C ARG A 231 32.77 0.05 0.66
N THR A 232 31.91 -0.83 1.17
CA THR A 232 31.99 -2.25 0.83
C THR A 232 31.28 -2.56 -0.48
N CYS A 233 30.17 -1.88 -0.79
CA CYS A 233 29.39 -2.14 -2.00
C CYS A 233 29.73 -1.13 -3.10
N LYS A 234 30.82 -1.37 -3.84
CA LYS A 234 31.31 -0.47 -4.90
C LYS A 234 30.41 -0.38 -6.12
N ASN A 235 29.53 -1.35 -6.32
CA ASN A 235 28.57 -1.40 -7.42
C ASN A 235 27.21 -0.75 -7.08
N LEU A 236 27.07 -0.12 -5.92
CA LEU A 236 25.81 0.49 -5.51
C LEU A 236 25.43 1.63 -6.48
N ARG A 237 24.37 1.42 -7.25
CA ARG A 237 23.85 2.37 -8.25
C ARG A 237 22.69 3.19 -7.72
N GLU A 238 21.84 2.59 -6.90
CA GLU A 238 20.62 3.24 -6.39
C GLU A 238 20.59 3.26 -4.87
N LEU A 239 20.39 4.46 -4.30
CA LEU A 239 20.20 4.65 -2.87
C LEU A 239 18.87 5.38 -2.62
N HIS A 240 17.93 4.71 -1.96
CA HIS A 240 16.67 5.28 -1.52
C HIS A 240 16.61 5.35 0.01
N ILE A 241 16.22 6.51 0.55
CA ILE A 241 16.07 6.73 1.99
C ILE A 241 14.62 7.11 2.32
N ALA A 242 14.00 6.37 3.23
CA ALA A 242 12.58 6.55 3.53
C ALA A 242 12.27 6.65 5.02
N GLY A 243 11.15 7.28 5.34
CA GLY A 243 10.58 7.33 6.68
C GLY A 243 10.63 8.70 7.34
N ASN A 244 9.89 8.83 8.43
CA ASN A 244 9.66 10.09 9.12
C ASN A 244 10.88 10.51 9.93
N GLY A 245 11.43 11.69 9.65
CA GLY A 245 12.53 12.29 10.39
C GLY A 245 13.49 13.08 9.51
N ILE A 246 14.50 13.66 10.15
CA ILE A 246 15.52 14.49 9.48
C ILE A 246 16.77 13.64 9.21
N ILE A 247 17.30 13.73 8.00
CA ILE A 247 18.60 13.17 7.64
C ILE A 247 19.53 14.25 7.08
N GLY A 248 20.66 14.47 7.76
CA GLY A 248 21.65 15.48 7.37
C GLY A 248 23.05 14.89 7.19
N SER A 249 23.85 14.94 8.26
CA SER A 249 25.27 14.54 8.23
C SER A 249 25.51 13.09 7.82
N ALA A 250 24.64 12.17 8.24
CA ALA A 250 24.77 10.74 7.93
C ALA A 250 24.72 10.45 6.42
N LEU A 251 24.03 11.29 5.64
CA LEU A 251 23.91 11.10 4.20
C LEU A 251 25.20 11.54 3.49
N HIS A 252 25.59 12.82 3.61
CA HIS A 252 26.69 13.34 2.81
C HIS A 252 28.09 12.88 3.29
N SER A 253 28.31 12.64 4.58
CA SER A 253 29.65 12.26 5.10
C SER A 253 30.13 10.88 4.62
N ASN A 254 29.21 10.02 4.16
CA ASN A 254 29.50 8.61 3.84
C ASN A 254 29.40 8.29 2.34
N LEU A 255 28.83 9.19 1.55
CA LEU A 255 28.66 9.02 0.09
C LEU A 255 29.94 9.07 -0.76
N PRO A 256 31.05 9.75 -0.38
CA PRO A 256 32.29 9.71 -1.16
C PRO A 256 32.85 8.29 -1.38
N GLY A 257 32.42 7.30 -0.59
CA GLY A 257 32.77 5.89 -0.78
C GLY A 257 32.08 5.18 -1.95
N ALA A 258 30.94 5.70 -2.41
CA ALA A 258 30.08 5.11 -3.43
C ALA A 258 30.41 5.67 -4.82
N THR A 259 31.34 5.02 -5.51
CA THR A 259 31.92 5.49 -6.79
C THR A 259 31.09 5.16 -8.02
N ALA A 260 30.00 4.39 -7.88
CA ALA A 260 29.14 3.97 -8.99
C ALA A 260 27.68 4.46 -8.84
N LEU A 261 27.43 5.35 -7.89
CA LEU A 261 26.08 5.77 -7.55
C LEU A 261 25.48 6.64 -8.65
N GLN A 262 24.37 6.20 -9.20
CA GLN A 262 23.65 6.80 -10.33
C GLN A 262 22.36 7.49 -9.90
N ALA A 263 21.68 6.97 -8.86
CA ALA A 263 20.43 7.55 -8.37
C ALA A 263 20.41 7.67 -6.85
N VAL A 264 20.01 8.85 -6.36
CA VAL A 264 19.75 9.09 -4.94
C VAL A 264 18.35 9.66 -4.76
N SER A 265 17.58 9.05 -3.87
CA SER A 265 16.22 9.51 -3.61
C SER A 265 15.82 9.45 -2.14
N THR A 266 14.92 10.36 -1.73
CA THR A 266 14.30 10.37 -0.41
C THR A 266 12.78 10.43 -0.48
N SER A 267 12.11 9.83 0.50
CA SER A 267 10.65 9.87 0.62
C SER A 267 10.13 11.25 1.04
N GLY A 268 8.85 11.54 0.77
CA GLY A 268 8.23 12.83 1.10
C GLY A 268 8.07 13.13 2.60
N CYS A 269 8.30 12.14 3.46
CA CYS A 269 8.32 12.31 4.91
C CYS A 269 9.74 12.35 5.50
N THR A 270 10.76 12.25 4.66
CA THR A 270 12.17 12.34 5.05
C THR A 270 12.67 13.76 4.78
N GLU A 271 12.85 14.53 5.85
CA GLU A 271 13.33 15.90 5.79
C GLU A 271 14.85 15.93 5.52
N VAL A 272 15.27 16.66 4.50
CA VAL A 272 16.68 16.79 4.12
C VAL A 272 17.05 18.27 4.03
N PRO A 273 18.04 18.76 4.79
CA PRO A 273 18.52 20.13 4.63
C PRO A 273 19.09 20.39 3.23
N LEU A 274 18.83 21.55 2.64
CA LEU A 274 19.31 21.92 1.30
C LEU A 274 20.84 21.84 1.19
N HIS A 275 21.58 22.23 2.23
CA HIS A 275 23.04 22.09 2.25
C HIS A 275 23.47 20.62 2.10
N THR A 276 22.72 19.67 2.67
CA THR A 276 23.03 18.24 2.55
C THR A 276 22.80 17.80 1.10
N VAL A 277 21.70 18.22 0.46
CA VAL A 277 21.46 17.96 -0.97
C VAL A 277 22.62 18.45 -1.83
N GLN A 278 23.08 19.68 -1.62
CA GLN A 278 24.23 20.26 -2.33
C GLN A 278 25.50 19.43 -2.12
N MET A 279 25.79 19.02 -0.88
CA MET A 279 26.95 18.18 -0.57
C MET A 279 26.86 16.78 -1.20
N VAL A 280 25.67 16.17 -1.26
CA VAL A 280 25.45 14.88 -1.92
C VAL A 280 25.76 14.97 -3.41
N ILE A 281 25.20 15.96 -4.09
CA ILE A 281 25.43 16.19 -5.52
C ILE A 281 26.92 16.45 -5.75
N GLY A 282 27.58 17.22 -4.89
CA GLY A 282 29.01 17.51 -5.00
C GLY A 282 29.89 16.29 -4.82
N ALA A 283 29.55 15.41 -3.87
CA ALA A 283 30.29 14.17 -3.64
C ALA A 283 30.19 13.19 -4.84
N CYS A 284 29.05 13.16 -5.53
CA CYS A 284 28.75 12.18 -6.59
C CYS A 284 28.60 12.81 -7.99
N HIS A 285 29.08 14.03 -8.21
CA HIS A 285 28.83 14.84 -9.42
C HIS A 285 29.23 14.20 -10.77
N LYS A 286 30.11 13.19 -10.75
CA LYS A 286 30.58 12.49 -11.97
C LYS A 286 29.68 11.32 -12.38
N THR A 287 28.95 10.72 -11.45
CA THR A 287 28.22 9.46 -11.68
C THR A 287 26.72 9.60 -11.51
N LEU A 288 26.28 10.62 -10.79
CA LEU A 288 24.88 10.82 -10.42
C LEU A 288 24.07 11.32 -11.62
N LEU A 289 23.13 10.49 -12.08
CA LEU A 289 22.23 10.77 -13.20
C LEU A 289 20.85 11.25 -12.72
N ASP A 290 20.36 10.72 -11.61
CA ASP A 290 19.01 10.98 -11.08
C ASP A 290 19.04 11.36 -9.60
N VAL A 291 18.34 12.45 -9.27
CA VAL A 291 18.24 12.98 -7.91
C VAL A 291 16.80 13.30 -7.58
N LYS A 292 16.26 12.70 -6.51
CA LYS A 292 14.89 12.94 -6.07
C LYS A 292 14.79 13.15 -4.57
N PHE A 293 14.72 14.41 -4.13
CA PHE A 293 14.50 14.78 -2.73
C PHE A 293 13.10 15.38 -2.56
N LEU A 294 12.22 14.66 -1.87
CA LEU A 294 10.79 15.01 -1.80
C LEU A 294 10.39 15.90 -0.60
N CYS A 295 11.30 16.17 0.32
CA CYS A 295 11.10 17.15 1.39
C CYS A 295 12.41 17.82 1.77
N VAL A 296 12.73 18.92 1.09
CA VAL A 296 13.97 19.66 1.28
C VAL A 296 13.72 20.89 2.13
N GLN A 297 14.51 21.05 3.20
CA GLN A 297 14.49 22.23 4.07
C GLN A 297 15.50 23.25 3.58
N GLY A 298 15.02 24.32 2.95
CA GLY A 298 15.79 25.47 2.51
C GLY A 298 15.88 26.57 3.56
N SER A 299 16.56 27.66 3.18
CA SER A 299 16.57 28.91 3.94
C SER A 299 15.24 29.65 3.75
N LYS A 300 14.72 30.27 4.81
CA LYS A 300 13.47 31.07 4.76
C LYS A 300 13.72 32.55 4.46
N SER A 301 14.94 33.02 4.67
CA SER A 301 15.24 34.45 4.70
C SER A 301 16.21 34.89 3.60
N VAL A 302 17.20 34.06 3.28
CA VAL A 302 18.35 34.46 2.42
C VAL A 302 18.61 33.42 1.34
N VAL A 303 18.69 33.87 0.08
CA VAL A 303 19.33 33.13 -1.02
C VAL A 303 20.84 33.26 -0.83
N ILE A 304 21.55 32.14 -0.72
CA ILE A 304 23.02 32.15 -0.75
C ILE A 304 23.43 31.60 -2.12
N PRO A 305 23.77 32.47 -3.09
CA PRO A 305 24.08 32.03 -4.45
C PRO A 305 25.38 31.22 -4.51
N GLY A 306 25.50 30.36 -5.51
CA GLY A 306 26.77 29.74 -5.90
C GLY A 306 27.25 28.56 -5.04
N ARG A 307 26.34 27.87 -4.35
CA ARG A 307 26.65 26.67 -3.56
C ARG A 307 26.39 25.35 -4.28
N TRP A 308 25.81 25.41 -5.48
CA TRP A 308 25.57 24.22 -6.28
C TRP A 308 26.88 23.74 -6.91
N PRO A 309 27.25 22.46 -6.71
CA PRO A 309 28.44 21.91 -7.34
C PRO A 309 28.15 21.57 -8.80
N MET A 310 29.15 21.76 -9.66
CA MET A 310 29.05 21.40 -11.08
C MET A 310 28.78 19.90 -11.25
N ALA A 311 27.57 19.57 -11.71
CA ALA A 311 27.08 18.21 -11.88
C ALA A 311 26.58 18.02 -13.31
N SER A 312 27.52 18.04 -14.26
CA SER A 312 27.22 17.90 -15.70
C SER A 312 26.73 16.51 -16.10
N SER A 313 26.87 15.49 -15.24
CA SER A 313 26.33 14.15 -15.50
C SER A 313 24.83 14.04 -15.24
N LEU A 314 24.27 14.97 -14.47
CA LEU A 314 22.92 14.90 -13.93
C LEU A 314 21.87 15.14 -15.03
N LYS A 315 20.89 14.23 -15.12
CA LYS A 315 19.81 14.22 -16.12
C LYS A 315 18.45 14.55 -15.52
N THR A 316 18.16 13.99 -14.36
CA THR A 316 16.87 14.16 -13.68
C THR A 316 17.03 14.78 -12.31
N ILE A 317 16.36 15.91 -12.09
CA ILE A 317 16.36 16.64 -10.83
C ILE A 317 14.91 16.75 -10.36
N HIS A 318 14.60 16.21 -9.18
CA HIS A 318 13.34 16.40 -8.52
C HIS A 318 13.59 16.87 -7.09
N LEU A 319 13.34 18.16 -6.84
CA LEU A 319 13.47 18.77 -5.53
C LEU A 319 12.12 19.36 -5.11
N ARG A 320 11.54 18.83 -4.03
CA ARG A 320 10.34 19.40 -3.42
C ARG A 320 10.71 20.10 -2.12
N GLY A 321 10.42 21.40 -2.05
CA GLY A 321 10.64 22.20 -0.85
C GLY A 321 9.64 21.85 0.26
N CYS A 322 10.08 22.04 1.50
CA CYS A 322 9.25 21.97 2.69
C CYS A 322 9.18 23.36 3.32
N SER A 323 7.97 23.86 3.61
CA SER A 323 7.71 25.10 4.37
C SER A 323 8.50 26.36 3.94
N GLU A 324 7.97 27.14 2.98
CA GLU A 324 8.49 28.47 2.59
C GLU A 324 10.01 28.50 2.29
N SER A 325 10.51 27.43 1.66
CA SER A 325 11.93 27.29 1.36
C SER A 325 12.30 28.07 0.10
N ILE A 326 13.37 28.86 0.16
CA ILE A 326 13.89 29.60 -1.00
C ILE A 326 14.89 28.74 -1.78
N LEU A 327 14.83 28.80 -3.11
CA LEU A 327 15.76 28.12 -4.02
C LEU A 327 16.61 29.12 -4.82
N ASP A 328 17.92 28.86 -4.89
CA ASP A 328 18.82 29.48 -5.86
C ASP A 328 18.65 28.77 -7.23
N PHE A 329 17.71 29.26 -8.04
CA PHE A 329 17.37 28.66 -9.34
C PHE A 329 18.51 28.80 -10.35
N ASP A 330 19.07 30.00 -10.50
CA ASP A 330 20.15 30.27 -11.47
C ASP A 330 21.39 29.44 -11.16
N GLY A 331 21.79 29.37 -9.88
CA GLY A 331 22.90 28.53 -9.47
C GLY A 331 22.67 27.04 -9.73
N LEU A 332 21.44 26.55 -9.55
CA LEU A 332 21.09 25.15 -9.86
C LEU A 332 21.18 24.90 -11.37
N ARG A 333 20.60 25.79 -12.18
CA ARG A 333 20.61 25.71 -13.65
C ARG A 333 22.02 25.67 -14.20
N ASP A 334 22.84 26.64 -13.81
CA ASP A 334 24.20 26.78 -14.33
C ASP A 334 25.09 25.60 -13.91
N SER A 335 24.76 24.96 -12.79
CA SER A 335 25.46 23.76 -12.31
C SER A 335 25.00 22.45 -12.96
N THR A 336 23.87 22.46 -13.68
CA THR A 336 23.20 21.25 -14.18
C THR A 336 22.78 21.38 -15.65
N MET A 337 23.62 22.03 -16.47
CA MET A 337 23.32 22.37 -17.88
C MET A 337 22.84 21.21 -18.77
N ASN A 338 23.16 19.96 -18.42
CA ASN A 338 22.80 18.75 -19.19
C ASN A 338 21.51 18.06 -18.74
N ALA A 339 20.78 18.67 -17.79
CA ALA A 339 19.52 18.15 -17.28
C ALA A 339 18.45 18.09 -18.38
N THR A 340 17.75 16.97 -18.45
CA THR A 340 16.62 16.73 -19.37
C THR A 340 15.28 16.88 -18.64
N THR A 341 15.27 16.67 -17.33
CA THR A 341 14.07 16.72 -16.48
C THR A 341 14.38 17.49 -15.21
N VAL A 342 13.65 18.57 -14.97
CA VAL A 342 13.78 19.41 -13.77
C VAL A 342 12.39 19.61 -13.17
N ILE A 343 12.20 19.13 -11.94
CA ILE A 343 10.96 19.20 -11.17
C ILE A 343 11.27 19.90 -9.85
N LEU A 344 10.81 21.14 -9.72
CA LEU A 344 11.00 21.98 -8.55
C LEU A 344 9.61 22.35 -8.03
N THR A 345 9.20 21.72 -6.93
CA THR A 345 7.85 21.95 -6.37
C THR A 345 7.90 22.55 -4.98
N ASN A 346 6.95 23.44 -4.65
CA ASN A 346 6.83 24.05 -3.32
C ASN A 346 8.11 24.82 -2.88
N TRP A 347 8.64 25.66 -3.77
CA TRP A 347 9.81 26.52 -3.52
C TRP A 347 9.44 28.00 -3.62
N GLN A 348 10.27 28.90 -3.12
CA GLN A 348 10.19 30.33 -3.42
C GLN A 348 11.36 30.68 -4.34
N ILE A 349 11.07 31.02 -5.60
CA ILE A 349 12.08 31.55 -6.52
C ILE A 349 11.94 33.07 -6.52
N ARG A 350 12.85 33.76 -5.82
CA ARG A 350 12.77 35.23 -5.60
C ARG A 350 13.45 36.06 -6.70
N THR A 351 13.94 35.44 -7.76
CA THR A 351 14.58 36.15 -8.87
C THR A 351 13.52 36.76 -9.79
N HIS A 352 13.76 37.99 -10.25
CA HIS A 352 12.80 38.73 -11.06
C HIS A 352 12.75 38.30 -12.53
N LEU A 353 13.81 37.63 -13.00
CA LEU A 353 13.95 37.11 -14.35
C LEU A 353 14.48 35.69 -14.23
N ILE A 354 13.64 34.72 -14.60
CA ILE A 354 13.99 33.30 -14.56
C ILE A 354 14.23 32.87 -16.00
N ASP A 355 15.46 32.47 -16.29
CA ASP A 355 15.84 32.03 -17.63
C ASP A 355 16.19 30.53 -17.59
N ALA A 356 15.40 29.70 -18.25
CA ALA A 356 15.66 28.27 -18.38
C ALA A 356 16.36 27.93 -19.72
N THR A 357 16.59 28.90 -20.61
CA THR A 357 17.21 28.68 -21.93
C THR A 357 18.63 28.09 -21.88
N PRO A 358 19.45 28.29 -20.83
CA PRO A 358 20.74 27.62 -20.70
C PRO A 358 20.66 26.08 -20.65
N TRP A 359 19.53 25.48 -20.24
CA TRP A 359 19.34 24.03 -20.30
C TRP A 359 18.97 23.59 -21.72
N LYS A 360 19.99 23.42 -22.56
CA LYS A 360 19.85 23.09 -24.00
C LYS A 360 19.22 21.74 -24.31
N ALA A 361 19.15 20.83 -23.34
CA ALA A 361 18.59 19.49 -23.49
C ALA A 361 17.31 19.28 -22.66
N LEU A 362 16.73 20.35 -22.10
CA LEU A 362 15.57 20.24 -21.22
C LEU A 362 14.31 19.86 -21.99
N GLU A 363 13.70 18.74 -21.62
CA GLU A 363 12.45 18.28 -22.20
C GLU A 363 11.27 18.41 -21.21
N HIS A 364 11.55 18.36 -19.90
CA HIS A 364 10.53 18.43 -18.86
C HIS A 364 10.89 19.45 -17.78
N LEU A 365 10.02 20.45 -17.59
CA LEU A 365 10.15 21.47 -16.56
C LEU A 365 8.84 21.57 -15.75
N ASP A 366 8.93 21.30 -14.46
CA ASP A 366 7.84 21.47 -13.51
C ASP A 366 8.26 22.46 -12.42
N LEU A 367 7.52 23.56 -12.33
CA LEU A 367 7.68 24.66 -11.38
C LEU A 367 6.40 24.85 -10.55
N THR A 368 5.73 23.75 -10.17
CA THR A 368 4.49 23.80 -9.39
C THR A 368 4.70 24.46 -8.03
N ASP A 369 3.86 25.44 -7.68
CA ASP A 369 3.92 26.15 -6.40
C ASP A 369 5.34 26.71 -6.12
N THR A 370 5.87 27.48 -7.08
CA THR A 370 7.22 28.09 -6.97
C THR A 370 7.18 29.60 -6.68
N GLN A 371 5.97 30.12 -6.43
CA GLN A 371 5.66 31.54 -6.22
C GLN A 371 6.07 32.45 -7.37
N LEU A 372 6.00 31.93 -8.61
CA LEU A 372 6.28 32.73 -9.80
C LEU A 372 5.26 33.85 -9.95
N ASN A 373 5.76 35.04 -10.30
CA ASN A 373 4.95 36.19 -10.67
C ASN A 373 5.02 36.51 -12.17
N ARG A 374 6.10 36.11 -12.86
CA ARG A 374 6.33 36.31 -14.29
C ARG A 374 6.70 35.01 -14.98
N LEU A 375 6.40 34.93 -16.28
CA LEU A 375 6.77 33.77 -17.09
C LEU A 375 8.30 33.68 -17.26
N PRO A 376 8.90 32.51 -17.00
CA PRO A 376 10.29 32.25 -17.34
C PRO A 376 10.55 32.22 -18.85
N ASP A 377 11.80 32.49 -19.23
CA ASP A 377 12.28 32.14 -20.58
C ASP A 377 12.52 30.65 -20.68
N PHE A 378 12.06 30.06 -21.79
CA PHE A 378 12.02 28.61 -21.96
C PHE A 378 12.85 28.17 -23.18
N PRO A 379 13.58 27.04 -23.09
CA PRO A 379 14.21 26.45 -24.25
C PRO A 379 13.17 25.81 -25.18
N SER A 380 13.40 25.89 -26.50
CA SER A 380 12.49 25.33 -27.52
C SER A 380 12.42 23.79 -27.52
N THR A 381 13.27 23.12 -26.74
CA THR A 381 13.33 21.65 -26.59
C THR A 381 12.25 21.09 -25.65
N LEU A 382 11.52 21.94 -24.94
CA LEU A 382 10.51 21.50 -23.97
C LEU A 382 9.36 20.73 -24.62
N LYS A 383 9.07 19.56 -24.04
CA LYS A 383 7.91 18.71 -24.33
C LYS A 383 6.87 18.75 -23.21
N HIS A 384 7.30 19.01 -21.97
CA HIS A 384 6.43 19.05 -20.80
C HIS A 384 6.72 20.31 -19.97
N LEU A 385 5.69 21.12 -19.77
CA LEU A 385 5.76 22.34 -18.97
C LEU A 385 4.63 22.37 -17.93
N VAL A 386 4.99 22.45 -16.66
CA VAL A 386 4.05 22.55 -15.53
C VAL A 386 4.38 23.80 -14.72
N LEU A 387 3.42 24.72 -14.63
CA LEU A 387 3.48 26.00 -13.90
C LEU A 387 2.32 26.13 -12.90
N SER A 388 1.70 25.01 -12.52
CA SER A 388 0.48 25.01 -11.71
C SER A 388 0.69 25.60 -10.30
N GLU A 389 -0.36 26.05 -9.64
CA GLU A 389 -0.34 26.62 -8.28
C GLU A 389 0.48 27.92 -8.11
N ASN A 390 0.87 28.58 -9.21
CA ASN A 390 1.48 29.91 -9.18
C ASN A 390 0.41 31.00 -9.34
N ARG A 391 -0.34 31.29 -8.26
CA ARG A 391 -1.55 32.13 -8.31
C ARG A 391 -1.37 33.56 -8.83
N VAL A 392 -0.16 34.12 -8.68
CA VAL A 392 0.16 35.51 -9.08
C VAL A 392 0.85 35.54 -10.46
N LEU A 393 1.14 34.39 -11.07
CA LEU A 393 1.80 34.30 -12.36
C LEU A 393 0.89 34.88 -13.45
N ASN A 394 1.36 35.93 -14.11
CA ASN A 394 0.71 36.56 -15.26
C ASN A 394 1.72 36.84 -16.38
N LEU A 395 1.20 37.26 -17.55
CA LEU A 395 1.98 37.85 -18.63
C LEU A 395 1.48 39.28 -18.81
N GLY A 396 2.28 40.27 -18.44
CA GLY A 396 1.89 41.67 -18.56
C GLY A 396 1.80 42.13 -20.02
N PRO A 397 1.02 43.17 -20.34
CA PRO A 397 0.86 43.68 -21.71
C PRO A 397 2.16 44.26 -22.31
N ASN A 398 3.13 44.61 -21.47
CA ASN A 398 4.43 45.16 -21.87
C ASN A 398 5.58 44.14 -21.70
N GLU A 399 5.28 42.89 -21.38
CA GLU A 399 6.29 41.84 -21.23
C GLU A 399 6.61 41.19 -22.57
N GLU A 400 7.87 40.80 -22.77
CA GLU A 400 8.27 40.09 -23.97
C GLU A 400 7.55 38.74 -24.05
N ARG A 401 7.11 38.39 -25.25
CA ARG A 401 6.41 37.13 -25.46
C ARG A 401 7.39 35.97 -25.31
N PRO A 402 6.97 34.85 -24.70
CA PRO A 402 7.84 33.69 -24.56
C PRO A 402 8.28 33.19 -25.93
N HIS A 403 9.50 32.66 -25.99
CA HIS A 403 10.02 31.99 -27.18
C HIS A 403 9.09 30.85 -27.62
N PRO A 404 8.89 30.62 -28.92
CA PRO A 404 8.01 29.57 -29.42
C PRO A 404 8.41 28.17 -28.91
N LEU A 405 7.43 27.40 -28.43
CA LEU A 405 7.60 26.03 -27.94
C LEU A 405 6.96 25.00 -28.90
N PRO A 406 7.60 24.66 -30.03
CA PRO A 406 7.00 23.81 -31.05
C PRO A 406 6.86 22.34 -30.61
N LEU A 407 7.69 21.86 -29.69
CA LEU A 407 7.71 20.47 -29.24
C LEU A 407 6.81 20.18 -28.04
N LEU A 408 6.07 21.17 -27.55
CA LEU A 408 5.30 21.06 -26.31
C LEU A 408 4.12 20.09 -26.46
N GLU A 409 4.14 18.98 -25.73
CA GLU A 409 3.10 17.95 -25.70
C GLU A 409 2.16 18.11 -24.49
N ILE A 410 2.70 18.52 -23.34
CA ILE A 410 1.96 18.69 -22.09
C ILE A 410 2.16 20.10 -21.55
N PHE A 411 1.06 20.80 -21.31
CA PHE A 411 1.06 22.08 -20.62
C PHE A 411 0.07 22.09 -19.46
N ALA A 412 0.53 22.47 -18.26
CA ALA A 412 -0.31 22.55 -17.07
C ALA A 412 -0.06 23.85 -16.31
N CYS A 413 -1.07 24.72 -16.23
CA CYS A 413 -1.02 26.00 -15.52
C CYS A 413 -2.29 26.22 -14.68
N ALA A 414 -2.82 25.16 -14.07
CA ALA A 414 -3.96 25.29 -13.17
C ALA A 414 -3.61 26.21 -11.98
N SER A 415 -4.60 26.95 -11.47
CA SER A 415 -4.43 27.84 -10.31
C SER A 415 -3.41 28.97 -10.56
N THR A 416 -3.41 29.54 -11.78
CA THR A 416 -2.56 30.68 -12.20
C THR A 416 -3.41 31.85 -12.68
N ALA A 417 -2.82 33.05 -12.75
CA ALA A 417 -3.44 34.26 -13.29
C ALA A 417 -3.09 34.52 -14.78
N LEU A 418 -2.66 33.47 -15.50
CA LEU A 418 -2.41 33.56 -16.95
C LEU A 418 -3.73 33.78 -17.68
N ASP A 419 -3.77 34.78 -18.55
CA ASP A 419 -4.94 35.13 -19.35
C ASP A 419 -4.98 34.40 -20.70
N ALA A 420 -5.99 34.70 -21.51
CA ALA A 420 -6.18 34.12 -22.84
C ALA A 420 -4.99 34.36 -23.79
N GLU A 421 -4.39 35.54 -23.74
CA GLU A 421 -3.28 35.92 -24.61
C GLU A 421 -2.02 35.15 -24.25
N ALA A 422 -1.73 35.02 -22.95
CA ALA A 422 -0.61 34.24 -22.43
C ALA A 422 -0.73 32.76 -22.82
N LEU A 423 -1.91 32.16 -22.65
CA LEU A 423 -2.14 30.77 -23.06
C LEU A 423 -1.88 30.56 -24.56
N LYS A 424 -2.37 31.47 -25.40
CA LYS A 424 -2.15 31.41 -26.85
C LYS A 424 -0.68 31.61 -27.19
N ALA A 425 0.02 32.54 -26.53
CA ALA A 425 1.44 32.77 -26.76
C ALA A 425 2.28 31.53 -26.48
N ILE A 426 1.99 30.80 -25.40
CA ILE A 426 2.71 29.57 -25.01
C ILE A 426 2.36 28.40 -25.94
N THR A 427 1.08 28.23 -26.30
CA THR A 427 0.59 27.01 -26.98
C THR A 427 0.53 27.11 -28.50
N ALA A 428 0.54 28.31 -29.10
CA ALA A 428 0.32 28.48 -30.54
C ALA A 428 1.33 27.70 -31.41
N ALA A 429 2.60 27.68 -31.01
CA ALA A 429 3.64 26.98 -31.75
C ALA A 429 3.47 25.46 -31.75
N SER A 430 3.11 24.86 -30.60
CA SER A 430 2.89 23.42 -30.49
C SER A 430 1.57 22.96 -31.12
N ILE A 431 0.53 23.78 -31.05
CA ILE A 431 -0.75 23.53 -31.73
C ILE A 431 -0.52 23.53 -33.25
N LYS A 432 0.21 24.53 -33.77
CA LYS A 432 0.57 24.59 -35.19
C LYS A 432 1.43 23.39 -35.62
N ALA A 433 2.28 22.88 -34.74
CA ALA A 433 3.09 21.70 -34.98
C ALA A 433 2.32 20.37 -34.80
N GLY A 434 1.10 20.40 -34.24
CA GLY A 434 0.29 19.21 -33.96
C GLY A 434 0.80 18.35 -32.80
N ASN A 435 1.56 18.93 -31.87
CA ASN A 435 2.22 18.18 -30.79
C ASN A 435 1.44 18.21 -29.46
N LEU A 436 0.61 19.23 -29.23
CA LEU A 436 -0.06 19.42 -27.94
C LEU A 436 -1.13 18.34 -27.70
N LYS A 437 -0.96 17.51 -26.66
CA LYS A 437 -1.83 16.38 -26.32
C LYS A 437 -2.57 16.57 -24.98
N ARG A 438 -1.94 17.21 -23.99
CA ARG A 438 -2.53 17.40 -22.65
C ARG A 438 -2.50 18.86 -22.22
N LEU A 439 -3.64 19.36 -21.76
CA LEU A 439 -3.81 20.74 -21.29
C LEU A 439 -4.55 20.77 -19.94
N THR A 440 -3.91 21.33 -18.92
CA THR A 440 -4.49 21.49 -17.57
C THR A 440 -4.54 22.97 -17.20
N ILE A 441 -5.73 23.55 -17.18
CA ILE A 441 -5.96 25.01 -17.11
C ILE A 441 -7.10 25.38 -16.14
N GLY A 442 -7.34 24.51 -15.16
CA GLY A 442 -8.35 24.69 -14.11
C GLY A 442 -8.02 25.79 -13.10
N ASP A 443 -8.98 26.10 -12.23
CA ASP A 443 -8.88 27.10 -11.14
C ASP A 443 -8.37 28.48 -11.61
N ARG A 444 -8.73 28.88 -12.84
CA ARG A 444 -8.48 30.22 -13.38
C ARG A 444 -9.76 31.04 -13.35
N MET A 445 -9.62 32.34 -13.06
CA MET A 445 -10.72 33.28 -13.24
C MET A 445 -10.86 33.61 -14.73
N VAL A 446 -11.91 33.09 -15.37
CA VAL A 446 -12.30 33.50 -16.72
C VAL A 446 -12.99 34.86 -16.61
N ASN A 447 -12.65 35.79 -17.50
CA ASN A 447 -13.29 37.10 -17.51
C ASN A 447 -14.81 36.93 -17.75
N PRO A 448 -15.67 37.32 -16.79
CA PRO A 448 -17.12 37.16 -16.90
C PRO A 448 -17.74 38.08 -17.96
N ASN A 449 -17.00 39.10 -18.42
CA ASN A 449 -17.45 40.08 -19.42
C ASN A 449 -17.08 39.68 -20.86
N THR A 450 -16.41 38.54 -21.06
CA THR A 450 -16.06 38.08 -22.42
C THR A 450 -17.34 37.63 -23.14
N SER A 451 -17.64 38.24 -24.29
CA SER A 451 -18.82 37.90 -25.11
C SER A 451 -18.79 36.46 -25.66
N CYS A 452 -17.62 35.83 -25.70
CA CYS A 452 -17.44 34.44 -26.12
C CYS A 452 -16.36 33.74 -25.28
N ILE A 453 -16.75 32.71 -24.53
CA ILE A 453 -15.83 31.97 -23.66
C ILE A 453 -14.74 31.25 -24.45
N THR A 454 -15.00 30.88 -25.70
CA THR A 454 -14.03 30.18 -26.56
C THR A 454 -12.77 31.01 -26.83
N ASN A 455 -12.84 32.34 -26.70
CA ASN A 455 -11.66 33.20 -26.89
C ASN A 455 -10.63 33.05 -25.76
N GLU A 456 -11.05 32.54 -24.61
CA GLU A 456 -10.24 32.37 -23.39
C GLU A 456 -9.41 31.08 -23.39
N PHE A 457 -9.60 30.25 -24.43
CA PHE A 457 -9.02 28.92 -24.57
C PHE A 457 -8.39 28.77 -25.96
N PRO A 458 -7.27 28.04 -26.09
CA PRO A 458 -6.69 27.75 -27.39
C PRO A 458 -7.43 26.59 -28.07
N ALA A 459 -7.90 26.77 -29.31
CA ALA A 459 -8.47 25.67 -30.08
C ALA A 459 -7.38 24.68 -30.53
N CYS A 460 -7.61 23.38 -30.39
CA CYS A 460 -6.61 22.37 -30.68
C CYS A 460 -7.23 21.01 -31.04
N ASP A 461 -7.02 20.55 -32.28
CA ASP A 461 -7.55 19.27 -32.75
C ASP A 461 -6.74 18.07 -32.24
N THR A 462 -5.48 18.24 -31.85
CA THR A 462 -4.60 17.14 -31.40
C THR A 462 -4.74 16.85 -29.90
N LEU A 463 -5.51 17.66 -29.17
CA LEU A 463 -5.64 17.53 -27.73
C LEU A 463 -6.45 16.28 -27.36
N GLU A 464 -5.85 15.40 -26.56
CA GLU A 464 -6.48 14.16 -26.09
C GLU A 464 -6.94 14.27 -24.63
N GLU A 465 -6.33 15.15 -23.84
CA GLU A 465 -6.63 15.33 -22.43
C GLU A 465 -6.80 16.81 -22.03
N LEU A 466 -7.90 17.13 -21.36
CA LEU A 466 -8.23 18.47 -20.89
C LEU A 466 -8.66 18.44 -19.42
N SER A 467 -8.14 19.37 -18.62
CA SER A 467 -8.62 19.65 -17.27
C SER A 467 -8.97 21.12 -17.11
N VAL A 468 -10.24 21.38 -16.75
CA VAL A 468 -10.80 22.70 -16.41
C VAL A 468 -11.40 22.69 -15.00
N ALA A 469 -10.83 21.85 -14.13
CA ALA A 469 -11.33 21.63 -12.78
C ALA A 469 -11.39 22.94 -11.96
N ASN A 470 -12.37 23.04 -11.06
CA ASN A 470 -12.64 24.19 -10.17
C ASN A 470 -12.93 25.52 -10.87
N MET A 471 -13.18 25.53 -12.18
CA MET A 471 -13.63 26.72 -12.89
C MET A 471 -15.15 26.92 -12.71
N ILE A 472 -15.59 28.18 -12.67
CA ILE A 472 -17.00 28.52 -12.60
C ILE A 472 -17.62 28.39 -14.00
N LEU A 473 -18.02 27.16 -14.35
CA LEU A 473 -18.57 26.80 -15.66
C LEU A 473 -19.95 26.14 -15.53
N ALA A 474 -20.92 26.65 -16.27
CA ALA A 474 -22.21 25.99 -16.49
C ALA A 474 -22.19 25.11 -17.77
N ASP A 475 -23.20 24.27 -17.97
CA ASP A 475 -23.30 23.33 -19.10
C ASP A 475 -22.98 23.97 -20.46
N ARG A 476 -23.60 25.11 -20.77
CA ARG A 476 -23.39 25.81 -22.05
C ARG A 476 -21.93 26.14 -22.27
N GLN A 477 -21.30 26.78 -21.29
CA GLN A 477 -19.90 27.19 -21.34
C GLN A 477 -18.96 25.99 -21.45
N ALA A 478 -19.22 24.94 -20.65
CA ALA A 478 -18.42 23.72 -20.68
C ALA A 478 -18.52 23.00 -22.04
N MET A 479 -19.71 22.96 -22.66
CA MET A 479 -19.89 22.42 -24.01
C MET A 479 -19.18 23.27 -25.08
N GLU A 480 -19.26 24.60 -25.01
CA GLU A 480 -18.56 25.51 -25.92
C GLU A 480 -17.03 25.33 -25.82
N ILE A 481 -16.49 25.09 -24.62
CA ILE A 481 -15.06 24.79 -24.43
C ILE A 481 -14.69 23.43 -25.02
N VAL A 482 -15.45 22.37 -24.71
CA VAL A 482 -15.14 21.01 -25.20
C VAL A 482 -15.22 20.93 -26.72
N ALA A 483 -16.09 21.71 -27.36
CA ALA A 483 -16.20 21.80 -28.82
C ALA A 483 -14.92 22.31 -29.51
N LEU A 484 -14.01 22.97 -28.78
CA LEU A 484 -12.70 23.38 -29.31
C LEU A 484 -11.69 22.23 -29.46
N TYR A 485 -12.02 21.04 -28.95
CA TYR A 485 -11.13 19.89 -28.86
C TYR A 485 -11.82 18.61 -29.38
N PRO A 486 -11.97 18.45 -30.70
CA PRO A 486 -12.77 17.38 -31.30
C PRO A 486 -12.28 15.95 -31.03
N ASN A 487 -10.99 15.75 -30.73
CA ASN A 487 -10.40 14.42 -30.49
C ASN A 487 -10.18 14.10 -29.01
N LEU A 488 -10.88 14.81 -28.12
CA LEU A 488 -10.71 14.69 -26.67
C LEU A 488 -11.16 13.30 -26.15
N LYS A 489 -10.25 12.60 -25.48
CA LYS A 489 -10.51 11.26 -24.89
C LYS A 489 -10.69 11.33 -23.38
N ARG A 490 -9.96 12.21 -22.69
CA ARG A 490 -9.95 12.32 -21.23
C ARG A 490 -10.29 13.74 -20.80
N LEU A 491 -11.27 13.88 -19.90
CA LEU A 491 -11.77 15.16 -19.46
C LEU A 491 -11.91 15.23 -17.94
N ASP A 492 -11.37 16.27 -17.32
CA ASP A 492 -11.55 16.58 -15.91
C ASP A 492 -12.37 17.87 -15.75
N MET A 493 -13.59 17.71 -15.25
CA MET A 493 -14.58 18.75 -14.97
C MET A 493 -14.87 18.85 -13.46
N SER A 494 -13.98 18.32 -12.60
CA SER A 494 -14.19 18.30 -11.15
C SER A 494 -14.41 19.71 -10.60
N GLY A 495 -15.32 19.88 -9.63
CA GLY A 495 -15.61 21.16 -8.98
C GLY A 495 -16.25 22.23 -9.88
N THR A 496 -16.79 21.84 -11.05
CA THR A 496 -17.54 22.73 -11.94
C THR A 496 -19.05 22.65 -11.69
N GLY A 497 -19.81 23.60 -12.25
CA GLY A 497 -21.27 23.69 -12.12
C GLY A 497 -22.07 22.91 -13.16
N ILE A 498 -21.48 21.87 -13.76
CA ILE A 498 -22.12 21.10 -14.82
C ILE A 498 -23.20 20.15 -14.28
N THR A 499 -24.15 19.79 -15.14
CA THR A 499 -25.25 18.85 -14.86
C THR A 499 -25.09 17.56 -15.67
N GLY A 500 -26.00 16.60 -15.45
CA GLY A 500 -26.07 15.37 -16.24
C GLY A 500 -26.25 15.58 -17.75
N VAL A 501 -26.77 16.73 -18.18
CA VAL A 501 -26.91 17.07 -19.61
C VAL A 501 -25.54 17.22 -20.27
N ALA A 502 -24.62 17.95 -19.63
CA ALA A 502 -23.25 18.10 -20.11
C ALA A 502 -22.51 16.77 -20.14
N VAL A 503 -22.64 15.94 -19.09
CA VAL A 503 -22.05 14.59 -19.02
C VAL A 503 -22.45 13.76 -20.24
N LYS A 504 -23.75 13.73 -20.57
CA LYS A 504 -24.26 13.02 -21.73
C LYS A 504 -23.64 13.52 -23.04
N ARG A 505 -23.56 14.84 -23.20
CA ARG A 505 -22.99 15.46 -24.41
C ARG A 505 -21.49 15.19 -24.56
N PHE A 506 -20.71 15.17 -23.48
CA PHE A 506 -19.28 14.87 -23.54
C PHE A 506 -19.01 13.43 -23.96
N ILE A 507 -19.82 12.48 -23.49
CA ILE A 507 -19.70 11.07 -23.88
C ILE A 507 -20.11 10.89 -25.35
N GLU A 508 -21.18 11.55 -25.78
CA GLU A 508 -21.62 11.56 -27.19
C GLU A 508 -20.57 12.20 -28.12
N SER A 509 -19.75 13.14 -27.61
CA SER A 509 -18.64 13.74 -28.37
C SER A 509 -17.36 12.89 -28.39
N GLY A 510 -17.36 11.71 -27.77
CA GLY A 510 -16.24 10.75 -27.84
C GLY A 510 -15.34 10.67 -26.61
N VAL A 511 -15.65 11.39 -25.52
CA VAL A 511 -14.87 11.30 -24.27
C VAL A 511 -15.08 9.92 -23.62
N LYS A 512 -13.97 9.23 -23.35
CA LYS A 512 -13.96 7.88 -22.75
C LYS A 512 -13.59 7.87 -21.27
N TRP A 513 -12.91 8.89 -20.80
CA TRP A 513 -12.54 9.02 -19.39
C TRP A 513 -12.99 10.37 -18.86
N LEU A 514 -13.85 10.38 -17.85
CA LEU A 514 -14.46 11.59 -17.31
C LEU A 514 -14.35 11.65 -15.78
N ARG A 515 -13.75 12.73 -15.27
CA ARG A 515 -13.67 13.03 -13.83
C ARG A 515 -14.60 14.18 -13.48
N ILE A 516 -15.52 13.93 -12.54
CA ILE A 516 -16.58 14.86 -12.10
C ILE A 516 -16.71 14.88 -10.58
N ASN A 517 -15.57 14.91 -9.89
CA ASN A 517 -15.56 14.97 -8.43
C ASN A 517 -16.10 16.32 -7.95
N GLY A 518 -16.92 16.33 -6.89
CA GLY A 518 -17.47 17.58 -6.33
C GLY A 518 -18.40 18.37 -7.27
N CYS A 519 -19.00 17.72 -8.28
CA CYS A 519 -20.03 18.32 -9.13
C CYS A 519 -21.42 18.01 -8.57
N ASP A 520 -21.93 18.88 -7.71
CA ASP A 520 -23.15 18.63 -6.91
C ASP A 520 -24.45 18.63 -7.75
N SER A 521 -24.40 19.17 -8.97
CA SER A 521 -25.59 19.32 -9.85
C SER A 521 -25.84 18.12 -10.77
N ILE A 522 -25.06 17.05 -10.64
CA ILE A 522 -25.18 15.84 -11.46
C ILE A 522 -26.04 14.81 -10.71
N SER A 523 -27.12 14.33 -11.33
CA SER A 523 -27.97 13.28 -10.77
C SER A 523 -27.30 11.91 -10.79
N ALA A 524 -27.68 11.04 -9.85
CA ALA A 524 -27.21 9.66 -9.81
C ALA A 524 -27.53 8.90 -11.12
N ASP A 525 -28.73 9.11 -11.67
CA ASP A 525 -29.18 8.48 -12.92
C ASP A 525 -28.26 8.82 -14.11
N ALA A 526 -27.77 10.06 -14.18
CA ALA A 526 -26.85 10.47 -15.25
C ALA A 526 -25.49 9.76 -15.14
N ILE A 527 -25.02 9.54 -13.91
CA ILE A 527 -23.77 8.83 -13.63
C ILE A 527 -23.92 7.34 -13.96
N GLU A 528 -25.03 6.72 -13.57
CA GLU A 528 -25.32 5.32 -13.88
C GLU A 528 -25.48 5.09 -15.38
N TRP A 529 -26.24 5.95 -16.07
CA TRP A 529 -26.39 5.92 -17.52
C TRP A 529 -25.03 5.94 -18.22
N ALA A 530 -24.14 6.81 -17.75
CA ALA A 530 -22.84 7.00 -18.35
C ALA A 530 -21.88 5.85 -18.07
N ARG A 531 -21.91 5.26 -16.87
CA ARG A 531 -21.19 4.01 -16.55
C ARG A 531 -21.67 2.81 -17.36
N GLY A 532 -22.92 2.84 -17.81
CA GLY A 532 -23.49 1.82 -18.70
C GLY A 532 -23.00 1.89 -20.15
N LYS A 533 -22.19 2.89 -20.52
CA LYS A 533 -21.61 3.01 -21.86
C LYS A 533 -20.32 2.23 -21.99
N GLU A 534 -20.21 1.48 -23.08
CA GLU A 534 -19.04 0.63 -23.35
C GLU A 534 -17.77 1.48 -23.49
N GLY A 535 -16.73 1.11 -22.75
CA GLY A 535 -15.43 1.78 -22.78
C GLY A 535 -15.40 3.17 -22.13
N VAL A 536 -16.42 3.55 -21.35
CA VAL A 536 -16.46 4.81 -20.61
C VAL A 536 -16.11 4.59 -19.13
N GLU A 537 -15.09 5.29 -18.64
CA GLU A 537 -14.70 5.32 -17.23
C GLU A 537 -15.11 6.65 -16.59
N ILE A 538 -15.90 6.58 -15.51
CA ILE A 538 -16.29 7.76 -14.72
C ILE A 538 -15.75 7.69 -13.31
N ILE A 539 -15.01 8.73 -12.96
CA ILE A 539 -14.55 8.98 -11.59
C ILE A 539 -15.44 10.05 -10.96
N HIS A 540 -16.17 9.63 -9.94
CA HIS A 540 -17.11 10.48 -9.20
C HIS A 540 -17.03 10.19 -7.70
N ASN A 541 -16.64 11.21 -6.93
CA ASN A 541 -16.71 11.26 -5.48
C ASN A 541 -17.52 12.52 -5.07
N LEU A 542 -18.60 12.33 -4.32
CA LEU A 542 -19.30 13.44 -3.65
C LEU A 542 -18.41 13.98 -2.54
N MET A 543 -18.16 15.29 -2.51
CA MET A 543 -17.54 15.92 -1.35
C MET A 543 -18.54 15.87 -0.19
N SER A 544 -18.37 14.91 0.72
CA SER A 544 -19.15 14.88 1.96
C SER A 544 -18.87 16.15 2.77
N ARG A 545 -19.83 17.06 2.85
CA ARG A 545 -19.83 18.15 3.84
C ARG A 545 -19.74 17.53 5.24
N GLY A 546 -18.66 17.82 5.96
CA GLY A 546 -18.59 17.62 7.40
C GLY A 546 -18.30 16.19 7.89
N VAL A 547 -17.19 15.60 7.47
CA VAL A 547 -16.47 14.64 8.33
C VAL A 547 -15.01 15.07 8.31
N LYS A 548 -14.44 15.38 9.49
CA LYS A 548 -12.97 15.40 9.64
C LYS A 548 -12.49 14.02 9.20
N SER A 549 -12.01 13.94 7.97
CA SER A 549 -11.28 12.78 7.48
C SER A 549 -10.12 12.59 8.46
N ARG A 550 -10.26 11.59 9.34
CA ARG A 550 -9.10 10.89 9.84
C ARG A 550 -8.48 10.28 8.59
N ALA A 551 -7.54 11.01 8.00
CA ALA A 551 -6.58 10.48 7.06
C ALA A 551 -5.83 9.37 7.79
N SER A 552 -6.37 8.15 7.76
CA SER A 552 -5.54 6.98 7.94
C SER A 552 -4.68 6.92 6.69
N ALA A 553 -3.46 7.43 6.81
CA ALA A 553 -2.39 7.12 5.90
C ALA A 553 -2.27 5.59 5.82
N ARG A 554 -2.85 5.01 4.77
CA ARG A 554 -2.52 3.67 4.29
C ARG A 554 -1.98 3.84 2.88
N PHE A 555 -0.67 4.02 2.86
CA PHE A 555 0.26 3.31 1.97
C PHE A 555 -0.26 3.01 0.56
N ALA A 556 -0.01 3.95 -0.33
CA ALA A 556 0.26 3.69 -1.74
C ALA A 556 1.39 4.65 -2.20
N ASP A 557 2.49 4.63 -1.45
CA ASP A 557 3.80 4.94 -2.00
C ASP A 557 4.20 3.75 -2.87
N SER A 558 3.80 3.73 -4.14
CA SER A 558 4.51 2.94 -5.14
C SER A 558 5.72 3.74 -5.60
N VAL A 559 6.69 3.85 -4.69
CA VAL A 559 8.10 3.98 -5.08
C VAL A 559 8.38 2.71 -5.88
N PHE A 560 8.81 2.85 -7.15
CA PHE A 560 8.97 1.80 -8.17
C PHE A 560 7.71 1.43 -8.97
N GLY A 561 7.26 2.38 -9.80
CA GLY A 561 6.76 2.09 -11.13
C GLY A 561 7.78 2.61 -12.14
N SER A 562 8.81 1.82 -12.44
CA SER A 562 9.58 1.98 -13.67
C SER A 562 8.74 1.48 -14.85
N SER A 563 9.06 2.01 -16.02
CA SER A 563 8.61 1.63 -17.37
C SER A 563 7.26 2.17 -17.84
N PHE A 564 7.38 3.03 -18.86
CA PHE A 564 6.55 3.08 -20.05
C PHE A 564 5.04 2.98 -19.85
N ASP A 565 4.38 4.13 -19.90
CA ASP A 565 3.31 4.32 -20.87
C ASP A 565 3.51 5.71 -21.48
N LEU A 566 3.99 5.68 -22.73
CA LEU A 566 4.01 6.77 -23.71
C LEU A 566 2.59 7.09 -24.17
#